data_AF-W7SSC9-F1
#
_entry.id   AF-W7SSC9-F1
#
_cell.length_a   1.000
_cell.length_b   1.000
_cell.length_c   1.000
_cell.angle_alpha   90.00
_cell.angle_beta   90.00
_cell.angle_gamma   90.00
#
_symmetry.space_group_name_H-M   'P 1'
#
loop_
_entity.id
_entity.type
_entity.pdbx_description
1 polymer ?
#
loop_
_entity_poly.entity_id
_entity_poly.type
_entity_poly.pdbx_seq_one_letter_code
_entity_poly.pdbx_strand_id
1 'polypeptide(L)'
;MREVIDAATFMGMHCADERIRLACKAFFVERLDGSVLMSQEQVGRCDALVWTYGRADQDAYYPFMDNLHTVVRIERPAYTEEDVRTALDEPALKELPMHERLLMGMVIATGSVLRTPNPRLAARADLPVRPLPAAANTAFPEPLERMYAESLALSVPTDFLEER
;
A
#
# COMPACT_ATOMS: atom_id res chain seq x y z
N MET A 1 -14.85 -1.91 10.26
CA MET A 1 -13.40 -2.15 10.42
C MET A 1 -12.71 -1.40 9.31
N ARG A 2 -11.69 -0.58 9.62
CA ARG A 2 -10.95 0.17 8.61
C ARG A 2 -9.85 -0.70 8.00
N GLU A 3 -9.49 -0.40 6.76
CA GLU A 3 -8.39 -1.09 6.06
C GLU A 3 -7.19 -0.14 5.99
N VAL A 4 -6.05 -0.64 6.47
CA VAL A 4 -4.74 0.00 6.36
C VAL A 4 -4.01 -0.66 5.19
N ILE A 5 -3.29 0.13 4.42
CA ILE A 5 -2.39 -0.31 3.35
C ILE A 5 -0.97 0.13 3.64
N ASP A 6 -0.01 -0.63 3.14
CA ASP A 6 1.41 -0.29 3.12
C ASP A 6 1.87 0.19 1.74
N ALA A 7 3.12 0.63 1.66
CA ALA A 7 3.77 1.02 0.42
C ALA A 7 3.77 -0.12 -0.61
N ALA A 8 3.93 -1.37 -0.16
CA ALA A 8 3.89 -2.55 -1.01
C ALA A 8 2.53 -2.72 -1.72
N THR A 9 1.41 -2.49 -1.03
CA THR A 9 0.07 -2.53 -1.65
C THR A 9 -0.10 -1.42 -2.68
N PHE A 10 0.33 -0.22 -2.32
CA PHE A 10 0.15 0.95 -3.17
C PHE A 10 1.02 0.88 -4.43
N MET A 11 2.33 0.69 -4.26
CA MET A 11 3.28 0.53 -5.37
C MET A 11 3.11 -0.81 -6.09
N GLY A 12 2.44 -1.77 -5.46
CA GLY A 12 2.07 -3.03 -6.08
C GLY A 12 1.19 -2.87 -7.32
N MET A 13 0.44 -1.76 -7.46
CA MET A 13 -0.25 -1.41 -8.72
C MET A 13 0.69 -1.22 -9.91
N HIS A 14 2.00 -1.09 -9.67
CA HIS A 14 3.03 -0.94 -10.68
C HIS A 14 4.01 -2.11 -10.68
N CYS A 15 3.69 -3.22 -10.00
CA CYS A 15 4.56 -4.37 -9.90
C CYS A 15 4.86 -5.01 -11.27
N ALA A 16 6.11 -5.44 -11.46
CA ALA A 16 6.54 -6.20 -12.63
C ALA A 16 5.85 -7.58 -12.69
N ASP A 17 5.54 -8.18 -11.54
CA ASP A 17 4.68 -9.37 -11.46
C ASP A 17 3.22 -8.96 -11.72
N GLU A 18 2.70 -9.42 -12.85
CA GLU A 18 1.33 -9.11 -13.29
C GLU A 18 0.26 -9.59 -12.30
N ARG A 19 0.47 -10.72 -11.62
CA ARG A 19 -0.53 -11.24 -10.69
C ARG A 19 -0.65 -10.32 -9.48
N ILE A 20 0.48 -9.85 -8.95
CA ILE A 20 0.48 -8.89 -7.83
C ILE A 20 -0.12 -7.57 -8.31
N ARG A 21 0.31 -7.11 -9.50
CA ARG A 21 -0.21 -5.88 -10.12
C ARG A 21 -1.73 -5.85 -10.22
N LEU A 22 -2.31 -6.92 -10.75
CA LEU A 22 -3.76 -7.04 -10.91
C LEU A 22 -4.48 -7.16 -9.56
N ALA A 23 -3.89 -7.83 -8.56
CA ALA A 23 -4.48 -7.92 -7.21
C ALA A 23 -4.50 -6.56 -6.50
N CYS A 24 -3.40 -5.80 -6.56
CA CYS A 24 -3.31 -4.45 -6.02
C CYS A 24 -4.26 -3.50 -6.75
N LYS A 25 -4.30 -3.55 -8.09
CA LYS A 25 -5.25 -2.75 -8.88
C LYS A 25 -6.70 -3.06 -8.48
N ALA A 26 -7.07 -4.34 -8.43
CA ALA A 26 -8.42 -4.77 -8.06
C ALA A 26 -8.82 -4.28 -6.67
N PHE A 27 -7.89 -4.30 -5.71
CA PHE A 27 -8.11 -3.76 -4.38
C PHE A 27 -8.58 -2.30 -4.42
N PHE A 28 -7.92 -1.43 -5.20
CA PHE A 28 -8.30 -0.02 -5.32
C PHE A 28 -9.57 0.21 -6.14
N VAL A 29 -9.78 -0.55 -7.22
CA VAL A 29 -11.00 -0.46 -8.03
C VAL A 29 -12.25 -0.81 -7.22
N GLU A 30 -12.17 -1.80 -6.33
CA GLU A 30 -13.26 -2.16 -5.42
C GLU A 30 -13.53 -1.10 -4.34
N ARG A 31 -12.64 -0.11 -4.18
CA ARG A 31 -12.64 0.88 -3.09
C ARG A 31 -12.71 2.32 -3.57
N LEU A 32 -13.15 2.55 -4.80
CA LEU A 32 -13.33 3.90 -5.35
C LEU A 32 -14.27 4.74 -4.49
N ASP A 33 -15.40 4.17 -4.04
CA ASP A 33 -16.35 4.87 -3.15
C ASP A 33 -15.99 4.75 -1.65
N GLY A 34 -14.84 4.14 -1.33
CA GLY A 34 -14.41 3.82 0.01
C GLY A 34 -13.31 4.72 0.55
N SER A 35 -12.75 4.33 1.69
CA SER A 35 -11.57 4.96 2.27
C SER A 35 -10.59 3.93 2.78
N VAL A 36 -9.30 4.17 2.56
CA VAL A 36 -8.20 3.37 3.12
C VAL A 36 -7.26 4.27 3.90
N LEU A 37 -6.54 3.69 4.86
CA LEU A 37 -5.53 4.38 5.66
C LEU A 37 -4.14 4.02 5.17
N MET A 38 -3.25 5.00 5.08
CA MET A 38 -1.84 4.80 4.77
C MET A 38 -1.04 5.81 5.59
N SER A 39 -0.18 5.36 6.51
CA SER A 39 0.55 6.31 7.37
C SER A 39 1.44 7.25 6.53
N GLN A 40 1.75 8.43 7.06
CA GLN A 40 2.68 9.35 6.40
C GLN A 40 4.06 8.73 6.12
N GLU A 41 4.49 7.79 6.97
CA GLU A 41 5.73 7.03 6.77
C GLU A 41 5.63 6.10 5.54
N GLN A 42 4.51 5.39 5.36
CA GLN A 42 4.30 4.57 4.17
C GLN A 42 4.19 5.42 2.90
N VAL A 43 3.57 6.60 2.97
CA VAL A 43 3.58 7.58 1.85
C VAL A 43 5.01 7.97 1.49
N GLY A 44 5.83 8.30 2.49
CA GLY A 44 7.24 8.63 2.28
C GLY A 44 8.04 7.48 1.66
N ARG A 45 7.68 6.22 1.92
CA ARG A 45 8.32 5.05 1.28
C ARG A 45 7.94 4.90 -0.19
N CYS A 46 6.70 5.18 -0.56
CA CYS A 46 6.30 5.28 -1.97
C CYS A 46 7.10 6.35 -2.70
N ASP A 47 7.16 7.56 -2.14
CA ASP A 47 7.89 8.68 -2.74
C ASP A 47 9.39 8.37 -2.86
N ALA A 48 9.98 7.79 -1.82
CA ALA A 48 11.38 7.39 -1.82
C ALA A 48 11.69 6.38 -2.95
N LEU A 49 10.78 5.44 -3.22
CA LEU A 49 10.93 4.52 -4.35
C LEU A 49 10.82 5.28 -5.69
N VAL A 50 9.76 6.06 -5.90
CA VAL A 50 9.50 6.77 -7.16
C VAL A 50 10.65 7.71 -7.53
N TRP A 51 11.27 8.35 -6.54
CA TRP A 51 12.42 9.24 -6.74
C TRP A 51 13.70 8.53 -7.20
N THR A 52 13.76 7.20 -7.15
CA THR A 52 14.88 6.44 -7.74
C THR A 52 14.78 6.27 -9.26
N TYR A 53 13.59 6.50 -9.84
CA TYR A 53 13.34 6.36 -11.27
C TYR A 53 13.72 7.62 -12.06
N GLY A 54 13.86 7.46 -13.39
CA GLY A 54 14.14 8.57 -14.29
C GLY A 54 12.98 9.57 -14.37
N ARG A 55 13.30 10.82 -14.74
CA ARG A 55 12.29 11.89 -14.83
C ARG A 55 11.12 11.52 -15.77
N ALA A 56 11.40 10.85 -16.88
CA ALA A 56 10.37 10.43 -17.84
C ALA A 56 9.37 9.44 -17.21
N ASP A 57 9.84 8.49 -16.40
CA ASP A 57 8.98 7.52 -15.71
C ASP A 57 8.13 8.21 -14.65
N GLN A 58 8.73 9.16 -13.91
CA GLN A 58 8.02 9.99 -12.94
C GLN A 58 6.93 10.84 -13.60
N ASP A 59 7.22 11.45 -14.75
CA ASP A 59 6.26 12.27 -15.50
C ASP A 59 5.10 11.45 -16.06
N ALA A 60 5.32 10.17 -16.39
CA ALA A 60 4.25 9.24 -16.75
C ALA A 60 3.44 8.77 -15.53
N TYR A 61 4.07 8.67 -14.37
CA TYR A 61 3.47 8.15 -13.14
C TYR A 61 2.56 9.16 -12.43
N TYR A 62 3.04 10.39 -12.21
CA TYR A 62 2.34 11.37 -11.38
C TYR A 62 0.94 11.77 -11.87
N PRO A 63 0.63 11.86 -13.18
CA PRO A 63 -0.73 12.16 -13.64
C PRO A 63 -1.78 11.15 -13.15
N PHE A 64 -1.46 9.84 -13.16
CA PHE A 64 -2.34 8.81 -12.61
C PHE A 64 -2.54 9.01 -11.11
N MET A 65 -1.45 9.24 -10.39
CA MET A 65 -1.45 9.42 -8.93
C MET A 65 -2.27 10.60 -8.45
N ASP A 66 -2.09 11.76 -9.08
CA ASP A 66 -2.80 12.98 -8.74
C ASP A 66 -4.31 12.80 -8.94
N ASN A 67 -4.71 12.12 -10.01
CA ASN A 67 -6.11 11.84 -10.29
C ASN A 67 -6.66 10.72 -9.40
N LEU A 68 -5.89 9.67 -9.10
CA LEU A 68 -6.33 8.59 -8.20
C LEU A 68 -6.76 9.15 -6.84
N HIS A 69 -6.03 10.14 -6.30
CA HIS A 69 -6.38 10.78 -5.02
C HIS A 69 -7.67 11.62 -5.06
N THR A 70 -8.18 11.95 -6.25
CA THR A 70 -9.49 12.61 -6.39
C THR A 70 -10.65 11.62 -6.36
N VAL A 71 -10.37 10.35 -6.66
CA VAL A 71 -11.37 9.27 -6.76
C VAL A 71 -11.34 8.38 -5.53
N VAL A 72 -10.16 7.98 -5.06
CA VAL A 72 -9.97 7.15 -3.86
C VAL A 72 -9.59 8.03 -2.68
N ARG A 73 -10.35 7.93 -1.59
CA ARG A 73 -10.00 8.59 -0.34
C ARG A 73 -8.91 7.81 0.41
N ILE A 74 -7.68 8.29 0.34
CA ILE A 74 -6.56 7.77 1.14
C ILE A 74 -6.30 8.72 2.30
N GLU A 75 -6.64 8.28 3.51
CA GLU A 75 -6.35 9.02 4.74
C GLU A 75 -4.90 8.79 5.17
N ARG A 76 -4.19 9.89 5.45
CA ARG A 76 -2.73 9.88 5.70
C ARG A 76 -2.37 10.32 7.12
N PRO A 77 -2.73 9.54 8.16
CA PRO A 77 -2.43 9.91 9.54
C PRO A 77 -0.93 9.84 9.83
N ALA A 78 -0.48 10.71 10.74
CA ALA A 78 0.78 10.49 11.45
C ALA A 78 0.56 9.44 12.55
N TYR A 79 1.64 8.80 13.00
CA TYR A 79 1.57 7.95 14.18
C TYR A 79 1.24 8.77 15.43
N THR A 80 0.33 8.25 16.24
CA THR A 80 -0.01 8.78 17.56
C THR A 80 0.89 8.15 18.64
N GLU A 81 0.87 8.71 19.84
CA GLU A 81 1.58 8.12 20.98
C GLU A 81 1.04 6.70 21.30
N GLU A 82 -0.25 6.47 21.12
CA GLU A 82 -0.87 5.15 21.32
C GLU A 82 -0.37 4.12 20.29
N ASP A 83 -0.24 4.52 19.02
CA ASP A 83 0.31 3.66 17.98
C ASP A 83 1.75 3.23 18.32
N VAL A 84 2.57 4.20 18.75
CA VAL A 84 3.97 3.97 19.14
C VAL A 84 4.06 3.08 20.38
N ARG A 85 3.21 3.31 21.39
CA ARG A 85 3.19 2.47 22.60
C ARG A 85 2.81 1.03 22.25
N THR A 86 1.75 0.86 21.45
CA THR A 86 1.33 -0.46 20.93
C THR A 86 2.46 -1.14 20.16
N ALA A 87 3.16 -0.42 19.28
CA ALA A 87 4.30 -0.94 18.52
C ALA A 87 5.47 -1.43 19.40
N LEU A 88 5.67 -0.79 20.56
CA LEU A 88 6.76 -1.09 21.48
C LEU A 88 6.41 -2.21 22.46
N ASP A 89 5.17 -2.25 22.94
CA ASP A 89 4.75 -3.09 24.06
C ASP A 89 4.13 -4.42 23.61
N GLU A 90 3.50 -4.49 22.43
CA GLU A 90 2.82 -5.69 21.93
C GLU A 90 3.82 -6.84 21.67
N PRO A 91 3.75 -7.96 22.42
CA PRO A 91 4.71 -9.05 22.28
C PRO A 91 4.77 -9.66 20.88
N ALA A 92 3.64 -9.73 20.17
CA ALA A 92 3.58 -10.28 18.81
C ALA A 92 4.42 -9.48 17.79
N LEU A 93 4.73 -8.21 18.09
CA LEU A 93 5.47 -7.33 17.17
C LEU A 93 6.98 -7.34 17.40
N LYS A 94 7.50 -7.94 18.48
CA LYS A 94 8.91 -7.80 18.89
C LYS A 94 9.94 -8.21 17.85
N GLU A 95 9.64 -9.25 17.07
CA GLU A 95 10.52 -9.79 16.05
C GLU A 95 10.39 -9.08 14.69
N LEU A 96 9.47 -8.12 14.56
CA LEU A 96 9.33 -7.34 13.34
C LEU A 96 10.37 -6.20 13.31
N PRO A 97 10.86 -5.81 12.12
CA PRO A 97 11.63 -4.59 11.97
C PRO A 97 10.80 -3.36 12.42
N MET A 98 11.48 -2.32 12.91
CA MET A 98 10.81 -1.17 13.56
C MET A 98 9.73 -0.52 12.70
N HIS A 99 9.93 -0.41 11.38
CA HIS A 99 8.94 0.19 10.48
C HIS A 99 7.62 -0.61 10.46
N GLU A 100 7.70 -1.95 10.44
CA GLU A 100 6.52 -2.81 10.54
C GLU A 100 5.91 -2.82 11.93
N ARG A 101 6.73 -2.69 12.99
CA ARG A 101 6.21 -2.52 14.35
C ARG A 101 5.34 -1.29 14.45
N LEU A 102 5.79 -0.16 13.90
CA LEU A 102 5.03 1.10 13.88
C LEU A 102 3.74 0.97 13.07
N LEU A 103 3.82 0.39 11.86
CA LEU A 103 2.65 0.13 11.02
C LEU A 103 1.63 -0.75 11.75
N MET A 104 2.06 -1.88 12.29
CA MET A 104 1.19 -2.82 13.00
C MET A 104 0.68 -2.25 14.33
N GLY A 105 1.47 -1.42 15.00
CA GLY A 105 1.04 -0.67 16.19
C GLY A 105 -0.17 0.20 15.88
N MET A 106 -0.14 0.94 14.77
CA MET A 106 -1.29 1.71 14.28
C MET A 106 -2.48 0.81 13.91
N VAL A 107 -2.23 -0.32 13.24
CA VAL A 107 -3.29 -1.26 12.85
C VAL A 107 -4.02 -1.80 14.09
N ILE A 108 -3.27 -2.22 15.11
CA ILE A 108 -3.81 -2.79 16.36
C ILE A 108 -4.52 -1.72 17.18
N ALA A 109 -3.89 -0.56 17.42
CA ALA A 109 -4.46 0.53 18.21
C ALA A 109 -5.79 1.03 17.63
N THR A 110 -5.91 1.06 16.31
CA THR A 110 -7.15 1.51 15.63
C THR A 110 -8.18 0.40 15.40
N GLY A 111 -7.90 -0.85 15.80
CA GLY A 111 -8.76 -2.00 15.52
C GLY A 111 -8.99 -2.25 14.02
N SER A 112 -7.99 -1.91 13.21
CA SER A 112 -8.00 -2.03 11.75
C SER A 112 -7.43 -3.36 11.28
N VAL A 113 -7.38 -3.56 9.96
CA VAL A 113 -6.69 -4.69 9.32
C VAL A 113 -5.71 -4.19 8.27
N LEU A 114 -4.51 -4.76 8.25
CA LEU A 114 -3.53 -4.50 7.18
C LEU A 114 -3.88 -5.34 5.95
N ARG A 115 -3.94 -4.70 4.80
CA ARG A 115 -4.00 -5.34 3.48
C ARG A 115 -2.63 -5.18 2.85
N THR A 116 -1.99 -6.29 2.50
CA THR A 116 -0.62 -6.28 1.96
C THR A 116 -0.37 -7.45 1.00
N PRO A 117 0.40 -7.25 -0.08
CA PRO A 117 0.96 -8.33 -0.87
C PRO A 117 2.20 -8.97 -0.22
N ASN A 118 2.77 -8.38 0.85
CA ASN A 118 3.97 -8.88 1.51
C ASN A 118 3.72 -10.29 2.09
N PRO A 119 4.37 -11.34 1.57
CA PRO A 119 4.08 -12.71 1.97
C PRO A 119 4.52 -13.01 3.41
N ARG A 120 5.55 -12.32 3.93
CA ARG A 120 6.04 -12.50 5.30
C ARG A 120 5.02 -12.00 6.31
N LEU A 121 4.44 -10.82 6.08
CA LEU A 121 3.36 -10.29 6.92
C LEU A 121 2.05 -11.06 6.73
N ALA A 122 1.69 -11.41 5.49
CA ALA A 122 0.46 -12.16 5.21
C ALA A 122 0.46 -13.57 5.83
N ALA A 123 1.64 -14.16 6.09
CA ALA A 123 1.79 -15.45 6.77
C ALA A 123 1.61 -15.37 8.31
N ARG A 124 1.54 -14.17 8.90
CA ARG A 124 1.41 -13.98 10.35
C ARG A 124 -0.04 -14.11 10.80
N ALA A 125 -0.46 -15.33 11.13
CA ALA A 125 -1.81 -15.64 11.62
C ALA A 125 -2.14 -15.00 12.99
N ASP A 126 -1.12 -14.59 13.74
CA ASP A 126 -1.21 -13.90 15.02
C ASP A 126 -1.41 -12.38 14.91
N LEU A 127 -1.33 -11.83 13.68
CA LEU A 127 -1.47 -10.40 13.42
C LEU A 127 -2.75 -10.09 12.63
N PRO A 128 -3.33 -8.88 12.77
CA PRO A 128 -4.48 -8.45 11.98
C PRO A 128 -4.08 -8.09 10.54
N VAL A 129 -3.59 -9.09 9.79
CA VAL A 129 -3.19 -8.97 8.39
C VAL A 129 -4.11 -9.83 7.54
N ARG A 130 -4.51 -9.31 6.38
CA ARG A 130 -5.26 -10.05 5.37
C ARG A 130 -4.59 -9.91 4.01
N PRO A 131 -4.59 -10.98 3.20
CA PRO A 131 -4.12 -10.88 1.83
C PRO A 131 -5.02 -9.92 1.03
N LEU A 132 -4.46 -9.46 -0.10
CA LEU A 132 -5.21 -8.78 -1.14
C LEU A 132 -6.28 -9.70 -1.77
N PRO A 133 -7.29 -9.13 -2.45
CA PRO A 133 -8.21 -9.93 -3.26
C PRO A 133 -7.44 -10.72 -4.33
N ALA A 134 -8.10 -11.74 -4.88
CA ALA A 134 -7.55 -12.44 -6.03
C ALA A 134 -7.35 -11.47 -7.20
N ALA A 135 -6.30 -11.70 -7.99
CA ALA A 135 -6.07 -10.95 -9.21
C ALA A 135 -7.31 -11.01 -10.10
N ALA A 136 -7.81 -9.84 -10.49
CA ALA A 136 -8.98 -9.71 -11.34
C ALA A 136 -8.71 -8.67 -12.42
N ASN A 137 -9.23 -8.92 -13.63
CA ASN A 137 -9.13 -7.96 -14.73
C ASN A 137 -10.18 -6.86 -14.56
N THR A 138 -9.96 -6.03 -13.54
CA THR A 138 -10.76 -4.86 -13.22
C THR A 138 -10.11 -3.62 -13.85
N ALA A 139 -10.94 -2.62 -14.14
CA ALA A 139 -10.49 -1.36 -14.70
C ALA A 139 -10.92 -0.21 -13.80
N PHE A 140 -10.07 0.79 -13.68
CA PHE A 140 -10.48 2.08 -13.17
C PHE A 140 -11.52 2.71 -14.11
N PRO A 141 -12.36 3.64 -13.63
CA PRO A 141 -13.20 4.44 -14.51
C PRO A 141 -12.35 5.30 -15.45
N GLU A 142 -12.80 5.54 -16.67
CA GLU A 142 -12.18 6.56 -17.52
C GLU A 142 -12.36 7.96 -16.91
N PRO A 143 -11.36 8.86 -17.03
CA PRO A 143 -10.10 8.73 -17.77
C PRO A 143 -8.95 8.07 -16.99
N LEU A 144 -9.18 7.66 -15.74
CA LEU A 144 -8.15 7.19 -14.82
C LEU A 144 -7.45 5.91 -15.31
N GLU A 145 -8.18 4.99 -15.96
CA GLU A 145 -7.60 3.77 -16.53
C GLU A 145 -6.54 4.04 -17.59
N ARG A 146 -6.74 5.07 -18.43
CA ARG A 146 -5.74 5.46 -19.43
C ARG A 146 -4.47 6.00 -18.79
N MET A 147 -4.65 6.87 -17.79
CA MET A 147 -3.52 7.40 -17.02
C MET A 147 -2.78 6.26 -16.29
N TYR A 148 -3.53 5.30 -15.75
CA TYR A 148 -2.95 4.11 -15.14
C TYR A 148 -2.11 3.33 -16.16
N ALA A 149 -2.63 3.06 -17.36
CA ALA A 149 -1.89 2.36 -18.41
C ALA A 149 -0.60 3.10 -18.82
N GLU A 150 -0.63 4.43 -18.90
CA GLU A 150 0.56 5.26 -19.16
C GLU A 150 1.56 5.20 -17.99
N SER A 151 1.07 5.22 -16.75
CA SER A 151 1.90 5.16 -15.55
C SER A 151 2.67 3.84 -15.38
N LEU A 152 2.27 2.78 -16.08
CA LEU A 152 2.99 1.49 -16.12
C LEU A 152 4.36 1.58 -16.80
N ALA A 153 4.74 2.74 -17.37
CA ALA A 153 6.12 3.04 -17.70
C ALA A 153 7.05 2.88 -16.47
N LEU A 154 6.54 3.23 -15.28
CA LEU A 154 7.18 2.89 -14.02
C LEU A 154 6.85 1.44 -13.65
N SER A 155 7.89 0.60 -13.59
CA SER A 155 7.78 -0.83 -13.23
C SER A 155 8.54 -1.13 -11.95
N VAL A 156 7.81 -1.58 -10.93
CA VAL A 156 8.32 -1.87 -9.58
C VAL A 156 8.78 -3.33 -9.50
N PRO A 157 10.03 -3.60 -9.15
CA PRO A 157 10.51 -4.97 -8.99
C PRO A 157 9.86 -5.65 -7.79
N THR A 158 9.69 -6.98 -7.85
CA THR A 158 8.98 -7.75 -6.81
C THR A 158 9.67 -7.71 -5.46
N ASP A 159 11.00 -7.55 -5.42
CA ASP A 159 11.80 -7.49 -4.20
C ASP A 159 11.50 -6.26 -3.33
N PHE A 160 10.99 -5.17 -3.91
CA PHE A 160 10.46 -4.02 -3.16
C PHE A 160 9.33 -4.43 -2.22
N LEU A 161 8.52 -5.42 -2.59
CA LEU A 161 7.33 -5.84 -1.85
C LEU A 161 7.63 -6.77 -0.67
N GLU A 162 8.84 -7.33 -0.64
CA GLU A 162 9.27 -8.28 0.39
C GLU A 162 9.95 -7.59 1.58
N GLU A 163 10.08 -6.25 1.53
CA GLU A 163 10.60 -5.33 2.55
C GLU A 163 11.40 -6.02 3.68
N ARG A 164 12.72 -6.12 3.43
CA ARG A 164 13.71 -6.73 4.32
C ARG A 164 13.78 -6.08 5.69
#